data_AF-A0A846DGM3-F1
#
_entry.id   AF-A0A846DGM3-F1
#
_cell.length_a   1.000
_cell.length_b   1.000
_cell.length_c   1.000
_cell.angle_alpha   90.00
_cell.angle_beta   90.00
_cell.angle_gamma   90.00
#
_symmetry.space_group_name_H-M   'P 1'
#
loop_
_entity.id
_entity.type
_entity.pdbx_description
1 polymer ?
#
loop_
_entity_poly.entity_id
_entity_poly.type
_entity_poly.pdbx_seq_one_letter_code
_entity_poly.pdbx_strand_id
1 'polypeptide(L)'
;LYDLRGFGRSLLPPVPSEKFSYELEEYAEDLAFLLDRLNLDVVYVNAHSMGASVATFFLNRYPERVDRAILNCNGIFEYNEKAFAAFHKFGGYVVKFRYNWFLKVPLADRLFMARFLYRPIPKHLRRAFLEDFLIADYEAALGTIYTSVNKKAVEIMPQEFAQLQMPTLLISGEKDRIIPAEMGRQAAALNKKRLEYLEIPGTGHFPMLEDPDTYLAGVREFLGVL
;
A
#
# COMPACT_ATOMS: atom_id res chain seq x y z
N LEU A 1 11.50 5.95 -5.86
CA LEU A 1 10.55 6.23 -4.76
C LEU A 1 9.85 7.54 -5.07
N TYR A 2 8.54 7.59 -4.89
CA TYR A 2 7.74 8.79 -5.07
C TYR A 2 6.67 8.84 -3.98
N ASP A 3 6.19 10.06 -3.67
CA ASP A 3 5.10 10.25 -2.71
C ASP A 3 3.80 10.42 -3.50
N LEU A 4 2.75 9.68 -3.11
CA LEU A 4 1.42 9.83 -3.75
C LEU A 4 0.89 11.25 -3.55
N ARG A 5 0.08 11.73 -4.50
CA ARG A 5 -0.61 13.03 -4.41
C ARG A 5 -1.32 13.19 -3.05
N GLY A 6 -1.03 14.28 -2.34
CA GLY A 6 -1.54 14.55 -0.99
C GLY A 6 -0.76 13.89 0.16
N PHE A 7 0.31 13.16 -0.12
CA PHE A 7 1.17 12.52 0.89
C PHE A 7 2.62 12.98 0.76
N GLY A 8 3.37 12.89 1.86
CA GLY A 8 4.79 13.25 1.90
C GLY A 8 5.06 14.64 1.33
N ARG A 9 5.88 14.71 0.29
CA ARG A 9 6.27 15.96 -0.38
C ARG A 9 5.39 16.33 -1.57
N SER A 10 4.45 15.47 -1.96
CA SER A 10 3.53 15.70 -3.08
C SER A 10 2.30 16.47 -2.62
N LEU A 11 2.49 17.74 -2.25
CA LEU A 11 1.43 18.59 -1.71
C LEU A 11 0.34 18.91 -2.75
N LEU A 12 -0.91 19.00 -2.29
CA LEU A 12 -2.01 19.49 -3.12
C LEU A 12 -1.94 21.01 -3.29
N PRO A 13 -2.43 21.55 -4.43
CA PRO A 13 -2.55 22.99 -4.60
C PRO A 13 -3.54 23.58 -3.56
N PRO A 14 -3.32 24.80 -3.05
CA PRO A 14 -4.15 25.41 -2.00
C PRO A 14 -5.63 25.59 -2.39
N VAL A 15 -5.87 25.78 -3.70
CA VAL A 15 -7.19 25.83 -4.30
C VAL A 15 -7.16 24.86 -5.49
N PRO A 16 -7.76 23.67 -5.36
CA PRO A 16 -7.88 22.77 -6.49
C PRO A 16 -8.68 23.44 -7.60
N SER A 17 -8.15 23.46 -8.83
CA SER A 17 -8.90 23.93 -10.00
C SER A 17 -10.12 23.04 -10.30
N GLU A 18 -10.05 21.78 -9.87
CA GLU A 18 -11.11 20.77 -9.95
C GLU A 18 -11.10 19.91 -8.68
N LYS A 19 -12.24 19.28 -8.36
CA LYS A 19 -12.33 18.36 -7.22
C LYS A 19 -11.59 17.07 -7.59
N PHE A 20 -10.42 16.83 -6.99
CA PHE A 20 -9.71 15.56 -7.14
C PHE A 20 -10.59 14.41 -6.66
N SER A 21 -10.64 13.32 -7.41
CA SER A 21 -11.05 12.06 -6.81
C SER A 21 -9.87 11.49 -6.02
N TYR A 22 -10.20 10.64 -5.06
CA TYR A 22 -9.23 9.86 -4.30
C TYR A 22 -9.36 8.37 -4.63
N GLU A 23 -10.00 8.04 -5.76
CA GLU A 23 -10.08 6.67 -6.27
C GLU A 23 -8.67 6.15 -6.55
N LEU A 24 -8.42 4.87 -6.23
CA LEU A 24 -7.09 4.27 -6.37
C LEU A 24 -6.65 4.20 -7.84
N GLU A 25 -7.62 4.09 -8.73
CA GLU A 25 -7.49 4.20 -10.17
C GLU A 25 -6.87 5.52 -10.62
N GLU A 26 -7.19 6.66 -9.99
CA GLU A 26 -6.59 7.94 -10.38
C GLU A 26 -5.14 8.06 -9.89
N TYR A 27 -4.82 7.46 -8.75
CA TYR A 27 -3.42 7.35 -8.33
C TYR A 27 -2.59 6.46 -9.28
N ALA A 28 -3.22 5.51 -9.98
CA ALA A 28 -2.54 4.75 -11.03
C ALA A 28 -2.24 5.63 -12.26
N GLU A 29 -3.15 6.55 -12.61
CA GLU A 29 -2.90 7.56 -13.65
C GLU A 29 -1.80 8.54 -13.24
N ASP A 30 -1.74 8.94 -11.97
CA ASP A 30 -0.65 9.78 -11.45
C ASP A 30 0.71 9.10 -11.62
N LEU A 31 0.79 7.77 -11.43
CA LEU A 31 2.01 7.01 -11.67
C LEU A 31 2.38 7.00 -13.16
N ALA A 32 1.43 6.76 -14.06
CA ALA A 32 1.69 6.82 -15.50
C ALA A 32 2.21 8.20 -15.92
N PHE A 33 1.55 9.27 -15.47
CA PHE A 33 1.99 10.64 -15.71
C PHE A 33 3.39 10.89 -15.17
N LEU A 34 3.71 10.43 -13.96
CA LEU A 34 5.04 10.57 -13.38
C LEU A 34 6.12 9.87 -14.24
N LEU A 35 5.85 8.65 -14.70
CA LEU A 35 6.80 7.91 -15.54
C LEU A 35 7.07 8.64 -16.86
N ASP A 36 6.04 9.19 -17.49
CA ASP A 36 6.18 9.99 -18.71
C ASP A 36 7.03 11.24 -18.46
N ARG A 37 6.81 11.94 -17.33
CA ARG A 37 7.61 13.12 -16.95
C ARG A 37 9.07 12.80 -16.66
N LEU A 38 9.36 11.57 -16.24
CA LEU A 38 10.71 11.07 -15.99
C LEU A 38 11.35 10.42 -17.22
N ASN A 39 10.62 10.30 -18.34
CA ASN A 39 11.01 9.56 -19.54
C ASN A 39 11.41 8.11 -19.21
N LEU A 40 10.58 7.42 -18.43
CA LEU A 40 10.76 6.01 -18.09
C LEU A 40 9.74 5.16 -18.83
N ASP A 41 10.22 4.35 -19.78
CA ASP A 41 9.35 3.54 -20.63
C ASP A 41 8.90 2.24 -19.95
N VAL A 42 9.84 1.46 -19.41
CA VAL A 42 9.55 0.19 -18.72
C VAL A 42 10.22 0.18 -17.36
N VAL A 43 9.47 -0.18 -16.31
CA VAL A 43 9.95 -0.16 -14.92
C VAL A 43 9.69 -1.46 -14.17
N TYR A 44 10.43 -1.63 -13.07
CA TYR A 44 10.06 -2.55 -11.99
C TYR A 44 9.19 -1.79 -10.99
N VAL A 45 8.09 -2.38 -10.57
CA VAL A 45 7.18 -1.77 -9.58
C VAL A 45 7.32 -2.51 -8.25
N ASN A 46 7.69 -1.81 -7.18
CA ASN A 46 7.62 -2.34 -5.81
C ASN A 46 6.70 -1.42 -4.99
N ALA A 47 5.60 -1.98 -4.48
CA ALA A 47 4.52 -1.22 -3.87
C ALA A 47 3.99 -1.91 -2.61
N HIS A 48 3.48 -1.13 -1.65
CA HIS A 48 3.06 -1.64 -0.33
C HIS A 48 1.65 -1.18 0.02
N SER A 49 0.86 -2.10 0.59
CA SER A 49 -0.46 -1.83 1.16
C SER A 49 -1.39 -1.13 0.16
N MET A 50 -1.97 0.01 0.51
CA MET A 50 -2.75 0.84 -0.42
C MET A 50 -2.00 1.13 -1.73
N GLY A 51 -0.69 1.40 -1.66
CA GLY A 51 0.14 1.60 -2.86
C GLY A 51 0.23 0.35 -3.73
N ALA A 52 0.15 -0.85 -3.15
CA ALA A 52 0.07 -2.09 -3.90
C ALA A 52 -1.29 -2.25 -4.61
N SER A 53 -2.38 -1.78 -4.01
CA SER A 53 -3.69 -1.70 -4.68
C SER A 53 -3.66 -0.73 -5.87
N VAL A 54 -3.08 0.45 -5.69
CA VAL A 54 -2.83 1.41 -6.79
C VAL A 54 -1.97 0.77 -7.88
N ALA A 55 -0.89 0.10 -7.49
CA ALA A 55 -0.02 -0.60 -8.43
C ALA A 55 -0.80 -1.65 -9.22
N THR A 56 -1.63 -2.48 -8.59
CA THR A 56 -2.45 -3.48 -9.30
C THR A 56 -3.27 -2.85 -10.44
N PHE A 57 -3.92 -1.70 -10.21
CA PHE A 57 -4.64 -1.00 -11.29
C PHE A 57 -3.69 -0.50 -12.39
N PHE A 58 -2.54 0.07 -12.01
CA PHE A 58 -1.53 0.51 -12.97
C PHE A 58 -1.00 -0.65 -13.84
N LEU A 59 -0.70 -1.79 -13.23
CA LEU A 59 -0.20 -3.00 -13.93
C LEU A 59 -1.17 -3.48 -15.01
N ASN A 60 -2.49 -3.39 -14.78
CA ASN A 60 -3.48 -3.83 -15.74
C ASN A 60 -3.77 -2.81 -16.84
N ARG A 61 -3.66 -1.51 -16.53
CA ARG A 61 -3.87 -0.43 -17.50
C ARG A 61 -2.68 -0.21 -18.42
N TYR A 62 -1.48 -0.39 -17.89
CA TYR A 62 -0.22 -0.11 -18.56
C TYR A 62 0.71 -1.34 -18.51
N PRO A 63 0.24 -2.53 -18.93
CA PRO A 63 1.01 -3.78 -18.80
C PRO A 63 2.33 -3.74 -19.57
N GLU A 64 2.42 -2.98 -20.66
CA GLU A 64 3.62 -2.79 -21.46
C GLU A 64 4.69 -1.93 -20.77
N ARG A 65 4.32 -1.17 -19.73
CA ARG A 65 5.22 -0.29 -18.98
C ARG A 65 5.91 -1.01 -17.82
N VAL A 66 5.66 -2.31 -17.61
CA VAL A 66 6.16 -3.03 -16.42
C VAL A 66 6.81 -4.36 -16.79
N ASP A 67 8.07 -4.51 -16.35
CA ASP A 67 8.83 -5.76 -16.50
C ASP A 67 8.42 -6.79 -15.42
N ARG A 68 8.46 -6.38 -14.14
CA ARG A 68 8.03 -7.18 -12.99
C ARG A 68 7.46 -6.31 -11.88
N ALA A 69 6.61 -6.92 -11.05
CA ALA A 69 6.01 -6.26 -9.90
C ALA A 69 6.25 -7.01 -8.58
N ILE A 70 6.36 -6.26 -7.48
CA ILE A 70 6.39 -6.76 -6.10
C ILE A 70 5.30 -6.02 -5.34
N LEU A 71 4.30 -6.76 -4.86
CA LEU A 71 3.14 -6.24 -4.16
C LEU A 71 3.17 -6.73 -2.71
N ASN A 72 3.45 -5.81 -1.78
CA ASN A 72 3.61 -6.13 -0.37
C ASN A 72 2.31 -5.84 0.39
N CYS A 73 1.89 -6.77 1.24
CA CYS A 73 0.72 -6.66 2.11
C CYS A 73 -0.54 -6.23 1.36
N ASN A 74 -0.88 -6.97 0.29
CA ASN A 74 -2.07 -6.76 -0.53
C ASN A 74 -2.80 -8.09 -0.76
N GLY A 75 -4.07 -8.03 -1.16
CA GLY A 75 -4.86 -9.22 -1.43
C GLY A 75 -6.30 -8.91 -1.80
N ILE A 76 -7.14 -9.96 -1.81
CA ILE A 76 -8.58 -9.82 -2.01
C ILE A 76 -9.30 -9.73 -0.67
N PHE A 77 -10.24 -8.79 -0.59
CA PHE A 77 -11.01 -8.54 0.63
C PHE A 77 -12.39 -9.17 0.51
N GLU A 78 -12.93 -9.65 1.63
CA GLU A 78 -14.36 -9.97 1.71
C GLU A 78 -15.14 -8.75 2.17
N TYR A 79 -16.27 -8.48 1.53
CA TYR A 79 -17.10 -7.34 1.90
C TYR A 79 -17.78 -7.58 3.26
N ASN A 80 -17.50 -6.71 4.22
CA ASN A 80 -18.18 -6.70 5.51
C ASN A 80 -18.62 -5.29 5.85
N GLU A 81 -19.90 -5.00 5.62
CA GLU A 81 -20.49 -3.67 5.81
C GLU A 81 -20.22 -3.08 7.20
N LYS A 82 -20.39 -3.88 8.27
CA LYS A 82 -20.18 -3.40 9.65
C LYS A 82 -18.72 -3.09 9.92
N ALA A 83 -17.81 -3.96 9.47
CA ALA A 83 -16.38 -3.75 9.63
C ALA A 83 -15.91 -2.52 8.83
N PHE A 84 -16.41 -2.34 7.61
CA PHE A 84 -16.06 -1.22 6.74
C PHE A 84 -16.58 0.09 7.31
N ALA A 85 -17.84 0.14 7.75
CA ALA A 85 -18.40 1.32 8.41
C ALA A 85 -17.65 1.68 9.70
N ALA A 86 -17.25 0.68 10.50
CA ALA A 86 -16.42 0.90 11.69
C ALA A 86 -15.03 1.42 11.33
N PHE A 87 -14.40 0.86 10.30
CA PHE A 87 -13.11 1.29 9.78
C PHE A 87 -13.15 2.74 9.28
N HIS A 88 -14.15 3.09 8.46
CA HIS A 88 -14.33 4.46 7.95
C HIS A 88 -14.58 5.45 9.08
N LYS A 89 -15.45 5.12 10.04
CA LYS A 89 -15.74 5.99 11.17
C LYS A 89 -14.50 6.21 12.04
N PHE A 90 -13.81 5.14 12.41
CA PHE A 90 -12.61 5.22 13.24
C PHE A 90 -11.46 5.92 12.50
N GLY A 91 -11.21 5.54 11.25
CA GLY A 91 -10.21 6.14 10.38
C GLY A 91 -10.48 7.64 10.16
N GLY A 92 -11.73 8.01 9.93
CA GLY A 92 -12.13 9.42 9.79
C GLY A 92 -11.85 10.24 11.06
N TYR A 93 -12.10 9.69 12.25
CA TYR A 93 -11.70 10.34 13.51
C TYR A 93 -10.18 10.42 13.66
N VAL A 94 -9.45 9.36 13.33
CA VAL A 94 -7.99 9.32 13.39
C VAL A 94 -7.38 10.37 12.46
N VAL A 95 -7.92 10.56 11.25
CA VAL A 95 -7.48 11.60 10.29
C VAL A 95 -7.89 13.00 10.73
N LYS A 96 -9.08 13.16 11.33
CA LYS A 96 -9.56 14.45 11.86
C LYS A 96 -8.77 14.94 13.06
N PHE A 97 -8.32 14.04 13.92
CA PHE A 97 -7.64 14.37 15.17
C PHE A 97 -6.13 14.12 15.10
N ARG A 98 -5.49 14.56 14.01
CA ARG A 98 -4.04 14.50 13.79
C ARG A 98 -3.37 15.77 14.30
N TYR A 99 -2.88 15.74 15.53
CA TYR A 99 -2.26 16.91 16.14
C TYR A 99 -0.75 16.76 16.28
N ASN A 100 -0.01 17.78 15.82
CA ASN A 100 1.46 17.79 15.86
C ASN A 100 2.06 17.66 17.27
N TRP A 101 1.32 18.01 18.32
CA TRP A 101 1.78 17.82 19.70
C TRP A 101 1.97 16.33 20.04
N PHE A 102 1.32 15.41 19.33
CA PHE A 102 1.46 13.97 19.56
C PHE A 102 2.90 13.48 19.33
N LEU A 103 3.68 14.12 18.46
CA LEU A 103 5.12 13.83 18.27
C LEU A 103 5.99 14.10 19.50
N LYS A 104 5.49 14.90 20.46
CA LYS A 104 6.16 15.23 21.71
C LYS A 104 5.81 14.26 22.83
N VAL A 105 4.79 13.43 22.66
CA VAL A 105 4.38 12.44 23.66
C VAL A 105 5.42 11.31 23.71
N PRO A 106 5.96 10.96 24.89
CA PRO A 106 6.88 9.83 25.02
C PRO A 106 6.28 8.54 24.44
N LEU A 107 7.06 7.83 23.62
CA LEU A 107 6.67 6.57 22.96
C LEU A 107 5.49 6.67 21.98
N ALA A 108 5.08 7.88 21.55
CA ALA A 108 4.01 8.05 20.56
C ALA A 108 4.27 7.28 19.26
N ASP A 109 5.52 7.28 18.77
CA ASP A 109 5.95 6.51 17.60
C ASP A 109 5.66 5.01 17.75
N ARG A 110 5.92 4.47 18.96
CA ARG A 110 5.71 3.06 19.26
C ARG A 110 4.23 2.73 19.35
N LEU A 111 3.43 3.58 20.02
CA LEU A 111 1.99 3.40 20.15
C LEU A 111 1.29 3.46 18.78
N PHE A 112 1.67 4.44 17.96
CA PHE A 112 1.16 4.60 16.60
C PHE A 112 1.44 3.35 15.75
N MET A 113 2.68 2.86 15.77
CA MET A 113 3.08 1.71 14.95
C MET A 113 2.67 0.34 15.53
N ALA A 114 2.20 0.26 16.78
CA ALA A 114 1.97 -1.02 17.47
C ALA A 114 0.93 -1.92 16.78
N ARG A 115 -0.04 -1.32 16.05
CA ARG A 115 -1.06 -2.08 15.32
C ARG A 115 -0.52 -2.72 14.04
N PHE A 116 0.52 -2.14 13.45
CA PHE A 116 1.08 -2.56 12.17
C PHE A 116 2.19 -3.58 12.32
N LEU A 117 2.95 -3.51 13.42
CA LEU A 117 4.19 -4.29 13.59
C LEU A 117 3.97 -5.52 14.47
N TYR A 118 4.64 -6.63 14.13
CA TYR A 118 4.79 -7.78 15.03
C TYR A 118 6.17 -7.79 15.72
N ARG A 119 7.23 -7.42 15.00
CA ARG A 119 8.59 -7.20 15.48
C ARG A 119 8.91 -5.71 15.59
N PRO A 120 9.80 -5.31 16.51
CA PRO A 120 10.20 -3.91 16.60
C PRO A 120 11.07 -3.50 15.41
N ILE A 121 10.78 -2.33 14.83
CA ILE A 121 11.67 -1.64 13.89
C ILE A 121 12.40 -0.47 14.59
N PRO A 122 13.51 0.06 14.02
CA PRO A 122 14.21 1.22 14.56
C PRO A 122 13.31 2.41 14.86
N LYS A 123 13.60 3.12 15.96
CA LYS A 123 12.79 4.27 16.42
C LYS A 123 12.63 5.36 15.36
N HIS A 124 13.69 5.65 14.60
CA HIS A 124 13.65 6.70 13.58
C HIS A 124 12.63 6.39 12.47
N LEU A 125 12.45 5.10 12.11
CA LEU A 125 11.43 4.69 11.13
C LEU A 125 10.03 4.83 11.69
N ARG A 126 9.78 4.36 12.93
CA ARG A 126 8.46 4.54 13.56
C ARG A 126 8.08 6.02 13.70
N ARG A 127 9.07 6.87 13.99
CA ARG A 127 8.88 8.31 14.07
C ARG A 127 8.57 8.90 12.70
N ALA A 128 9.28 8.51 11.64
CA ALA A 128 9.01 8.96 10.28
C ALA A 128 7.56 8.61 9.85
N PHE A 129 7.09 7.38 10.11
CA PHE A 129 5.69 7.01 9.84
C PHE A 129 4.68 7.90 10.55
N LEU A 130 4.95 8.24 11.82
CA LEU A 130 4.07 9.13 12.57
C LEU A 130 4.12 10.57 12.02
N GLU A 131 5.30 11.06 11.64
CA GLU A 131 5.46 12.38 11.00
C GLU A 131 4.71 12.44 9.67
N ASP A 132 4.91 11.46 8.79
CA ASP A 132 4.22 11.34 7.49
C ASP A 132 2.70 11.32 7.65
N PHE A 133 2.21 10.53 8.63
CA PHE A 133 0.79 10.48 8.95
C PHE A 133 0.24 11.84 9.39
N LEU A 134 0.98 12.61 10.19
CA LEU A 134 0.52 13.91 10.70
C LEU A 134 0.54 15.02 9.64
N ILE A 135 1.44 14.95 8.66
CA ILE A 135 1.56 15.98 7.61
C ILE A 135 0.74 15.68 6.35
N ALA A 136 0.26 14.44 6.17
CA ALA A 136 -0.52 14.07 5.00
C ALA A 136 -1.79 14.95 4.87
N ASP A 137 -2.11 15.35 3.64
CA ASP A 137 -3.26 16.20 3.35
C ASP A 137 -4.56 15.59 3.91
N TYR A 138 -5.46 16.44 4.41
CA TYR A 138 -6.68 15.99 5.06
C TYR A 138 -7.64 15.29 4.10
N GLU A 139 -7.88 15.89 2.94
CA GLU A 139 -8.81 15.38 1.96
C GLU A 139 -8.25 14.13 1.30
N ALA A 140 -6.95 14.08 1.01
CA ALA A 140 -6.29 12.89 0.50
C ALA A 140 -6.33 11.73 1.50
N ALA A 141 -5.95 11.97 2.77
CA ALA A 141 -5.96 10.93 3.79
C ALA A 141 -7.37 10.41 4.10
N LEU A 142 -8.37 11.30 4.12
CA LEU A 142 -9.76 10.91 4.34
C LEU A 142 -10.32 10.18 3.13
N GLY A 143 -10.09 10.72 1.93
CA GLY A 143 -10.54 10.16 0.67
C GLY A 143 -10.03 8.74 0.48
N THR A 144 -8.74 8.51 0.69
CA THR A 144 -8.16 7.16 0.52
C THR A 144 -8.65 6.15 1.56
N ILE A 145 -9.06 6.55 2.76
CA ILE A 145 -9.72 5.65 3.72
C ILE A 145 -11.02 5.10 3.15
N TYR A 146 -11.81 5.96 2.47
CA TYR A 146 -13.07 5.55 1.87
C TYR A 146 -12.87 4.74 0.59
N THR A 147 -11.93 5.14 -0.26
CA THR A 147 -11.72 4.51 -1.57
C THR A 147 -10.89 3.23 -1.52
N SER A 148 -10.03 3.05 -0.50
CA SER A 148 -9.25 1.81 -0.36
C SER A 148 -10.06 0.65 0.20
N VAL A 149 -11.15 0.95 0.91
CA VAL A 149 -12.00 -0.04 1.59
C VAL A 149 -13.45 0.24 1.25
N ASN A 150 -13.88 -0.17 0.05
CA ASN A 150 -15.26 -0.04 -0.38
C ASN A 150 -15.75 -1.27 -1.16
N LYS A 151 -17.05 -1.31 -1.39
CA LYS A 151 -17.71 -2.42 -2.10
C LYS A 151 -17.17 -2.62 -3.51
N LYS A 152 -16.97 -1.54 -4.27
CA LYS A 152 -16.41 -1.59 -5.63
C LYS A 152 -15.01 -2.21 -5.61
N ALA A 153 -14.13 -1.80 -4.70
CA ALA A 153 -12.78 -2.36 -4.56
C ALA A 153 -12.79 -3.87 -4.26
N VAL A 154 -13.68 -4.32 -3.37
CA VAL A 154 -13.89 -5.76 -3.09
C VAL A 154 -14.33 -6.52 -4.34
N GLU A 155 -15.24 -5.93 -5.12
CA GLU A 155 -15.83 -6.58 -6.29
C GLU A 155 -14.88 -6.68 -7.49
N ILE A 156 -13.94 -5.74 -7.64
CA ILE A 156 -13.03 -5.65 -8.81
C ILE A 156 -11.65 -6.28 -8.56
N MET A 157 -11.13 -6.24 -7.33
CA MET A 157 -9.76 -6.68 -7.06
C MET A 157 -9.46 -8.13 -7.45
N PRO A 158 -10.35 -9.12 -7.25
CA PRO A 158 -10.11 -10.48 -7.71
C PRO A 158 -9.83 -10.58 -9.21
N GLN A 159 -10.58 -9.84 -10.03
CA GLN A 159 -10.43 -9.79 -11.48
C GLN A 159 -9.13 -9.07 -11.84
N GLU A 160 -8.81 -7.99 -11.14
CA GLU A 160 -7.54 -7.27 -11.33
C GLU A 160 -6.33 -8.18 -11.07
N PHE A 161 -6.34 -9.01 -10.02
CA PHE A 161 -5.28 -10.01 -9.80
C PHE A 161 -5.27 -11.12 -10.86
N ALA A 162 -6.45 -11.59 -11.27
CA ALA A 162 -6.58 -12.67 -12.23
C ALA A 162 -6.02 -12.31 -13.62
N GLN A 163 -6.04 -11.03 -13.99
CA GLN A 163 -5.68 -10.55 -15.33
C GLN A 163 -4.24 -9.97 -15.44
N LEU A 164 -3.48 -9.92 -14.34
CA LEU A 164 -2.08 -9.45 -14.37
C LEU A 164 -1.25 -10.22 -15.40
N GLN A 165 -0.45 -9.48 -16.19
CA GLN A 165 0.25 -10.04 -17.36
C GLN A 165 1.76 -10.24 -17.15
N MET A 166 2.37 -9.49 -16.25
CA MET A 166 3.79 -9.54 -15.89
C MET A 166 4.04 -10.46 -14.69
N PRO A 167 5.25 -11.05 -14.56
CA PRO A 167 5.65 -11.72 -13.33
C PRO A 167 5.47 -10.79 -12.13
N THR A 168 4.79 -11.27 -11.10
CA THR A 168 4.42 -10.51 -9.91
C THR A 168 4.67 -11.34 -8.67
N LEU A 169 5.42 -10.79 -7.71
CA LEU A 169 5.61 -11.39 -6.39
C LEU A 169 4.68 -10.71 -5.39
N LEU A 170 3.79 -11.49 -4.77
CA LEU A 170 2.97 -11.08 -3.63
C LEU A 170 3.68 -11.45 -2.34
N ILE A 171 3.92 -10.47 -1.47
CA ILE A 171 4.60 -10.67 -0.19
C ILE A 171 3.67 -10.31 0.96
N SER A 172 3.47 -11.22 1.92
CA SER A 172 2.69 -10.96 3.14
C SER A 172 3.53 -11.20 4.40
N GLY A 173 3.25 -10.47 5.47
CA GLY A 173 3.70 -10.87 6.81
C GLY A 173 2.74 -11.87 7.43
N GLU A 174 3.27 -12.97 7.97
CA GLU A 174 2.48 -14.05 8.58
C GLU A 174 1.53 -13.55 9.70
N LYS A 175 1.94 -12.50 10.41
CA LYS A 175 1.23 -11.93 11.56
C LYS A 175 0.59 -10.58 11.24
N ASP A 176 0.43 -10.25 9.97
CA ASP A 176 -0.24 -9.02 9.54
C ASP A 176 -1.71 -8.99 10.01
N ARG A 177 -2.04 -7.96 10.80
CA ARG A 177 -3.39 -7.72 11.36
C ARG A 177 -4.19 -6.69 10.58
N ILE A 178 -3.56 -6.04 9.59
CA ILE A 178 -4.18 -5.07 8.70
C ILE A 178 -4.70 -5.81 7.48
N ILE A 179 -3.80 -6.54 6.82
CA ILE A 179 -4.08 -7.36 5.63
C ILE A 179 -3.65 -8.80 5.94
N PRO A 180 -4.52 -9.64 6.51
CA PRO A 180 -4.18 -11.01 6.84
C PRO A 180 -3.57 -11.74 5.64
N ALA A 181 -2.49 -12.48 5.89
CA ALA A 181 -1.70 -13.16 4.85
C ALA A 181 -2.56 -14.04 3.91
N GLU A 182 -3.64 -14.60 4.43
CA GLU A 182 -4.61 -15.38 3.65
C GLU A 182 -5.21 -14.60 2.47
N MET A 183 -5.44 -13.29 2.60
CA MET A 183 -5.95 -12.46 1.50
C MET A 183 -4.96 -12.41 0.32
N GLY A 184 -3.66 -12.30 0.62
CA GLY A 184 -2.60 -12.35 -0.39
C GLY A 184 -2.44 -13.74 -1.00
N ARG A 185 -2.56 -14.80 -0.17
CA ARG A 185 -2.52 -16.18 -0.63
C ARG A 185 -3.66 -16.51 -1.60
N GLN A 186 -4.87 -16.04 -1.30
CA GLN A 186 -6.03 -16.17 -2.17
C GLN A 186 -5.84 -15.39 -3.48
N ALA A 187 -5.34 -14.15 -3.42
CA ALA A 187 -5.05 -13.36 -4.62
C ALA A 187 -4.04 -14.06 -5.54
N ALA A 188 -2.93 -14.59 -5.00
CA ALA A 188 -1.94 -15.33 -5.77
C ALA A 188 -2.52 -16.59 -6.43
N ALA A 189 -3.47 -17.25 -5.77
CA ALA A 189 -4.11 -18.45 -6.32
C ALA A 189 -4.97 -18.16 -7.57
N LEU A 190 -5.40 -16.92 -7.80
CA LEU A 190 -6.20 -16.53 -8.97
C LEU A 190 -5.41 -16.55 -10.29
N ASN A 191 -4.08 -16.39 -10.23
CA ASN A 191 -3.23 -16.36 -11.43
C ASN A 191 -1.83 -16.95 -11.16
N LYS A 192 -1.79 -18.24 -10.85
CA LYS A 192 -0.55 -19.00 -10.54
C LYS A 192 0.52 -19.01 -11.66
N LYS A 193 0.18 -18.55 -12.87
CA LYS A 193 1.13 -18.45 -13.99
C LYS A 193 1.97 -17.17 -13.91
N ARG A 194 1.46 -16.13 -13.26
CA ARG A 194 2.10 -14.81 -13.17
C ARG A 194 2.39 -14.40 -11.74
N LEU A 195 1.66 -14.94 -10.77
CA LEU A 195 1.74 -14.56 -9.37
C LEU A 195 2.47 -15.64 -8.58
N GLU A 196 3.59 -15.23 -8.00
CA GLU A 196 4.31 -15.96 -6.96
C GLU A 196 3.91 -15.40 -5.60
N TYR A 197 3.92 -16.23 -4.56
CA TYR A 197 3.55 -15.82 -3.20
C TYR A 197 4.63 -16.16 -2.19
N LEU A 198 5.02 -15.17 -1.41
CA LEU A 198 5.99 -15.29 -0.33
C LEU A 198 5.35 -14.79 0.97
N GLU A 199 5.33 -15.65 1.98
CA GLU A 199 4.92 -15.28 3.33
C GLU A 199 6.15 -15.22 4.24
N ILE A 200 6.32 -14.11 4.94
CA ILE A 200 7.50 -13.87 5.79
C ILE A 200 7.13 -14.19 7.25
N PRO A 201 7.70 -15.27 7.84
CA PRO A 201 7.31 -15.73 9.17
C PRO A 201 7.57 -14.69 10.27
N GLY A 202 6.62 -14.59 11.21
CA GLY A 202 6.74 -13.71 12.36
C GLY A 202 6.93 -12.24 12.00
N THR A 203 6.36 -11.74 10.91
CA THR A 203 6.34 -10.30 10.56
C THR A 203 4.91 -9.80 10.42
N GLY A 204 4.68 -8.53 10.70
CA GLY A 204 3.40 -7.85 10.56
C GLY A 204 3.22 -7.20 9.19
N HIS A 205 2.65 -6.00 9.19
CA HIS A 205 2.32 -5.25 7.99
C HIS A 205 3.53 -4.61 7.28
N PHE A 206 4.73 -4.69 7.87
CA PHE A 206 5.95 -4.15 7.26
C PHE A 206 7.05 -5.21 7.22
N PRO A 207 6.85 -6.33 6.50
CA PRO A 207 7.81 -7.43 6.50
C PRO A 207 9.20 -7.00 6.01
N MET A 208 9.26 -6.07 5.05
CA MET A 208 10.51 -5.49 4.54
C MET A 208 11.31 -4.68 5.56
N LEU A 209 10.68 -4.23 6.65
CA LEU A 209 11.35 -3.51 7.75
C LEU A 209 11.54 -4.38 8.99
N GLU A 210 10.67 -5.36 9.20
CA GLU A 210 10.67 -6.27 10.35
C GLU A 210 11.65 -7.46 10.19
N ASP A 211 11.86 -7.92 8.96
CA ASP A 211 12.84 -8.96 8.60
C ASP A 211 13.45 -8.66 7.21
N PRO A 212 14.34 -7.65 7.12
CA PRO A 212 14.91 -7.24 5.84
C PRO A 212 15.70 -8.34 5.14
N ASP A 213 16.33 -9.24 5.90
CA ASP A 213 17.17 -10.30 5.33
C ASP A 213 16.32 -11.34 4.58
N THR A 214 15.25 -11.83 5.21
CA THR A 214 14.31 -12.78 4.56
C THR A 214 13.59 -12.11 3.40
N TYR A 215 13.18 -10.85 3.57
CA TYR A 215 12.56 -10.06 2.52
C TYR A 215 13.46 -9.92 1.29
N LEU A 216 14.70 -9.47 1.50
CA LEU A 216 15.65 -9.25 0.40
C LEU A 216 16.06 -10.55 -0.26
N ALA A 217 16.17 -11.66 0.47
CA ALA A 217 16.43 -12.97 -0.12
C ALA A 217 15.33 -13.36 -1.12
N GLY A 218 14.06 -13.27 -0.72
CA GLY A 218 12.94 -13.58 -1.61
C GLY A 218 12.80 -12.63 -2.80
N VAL A 219 13.03 -11.33 -2.58
CA VAL A 219 13.05 -10.34 -3.67
C VAL A 219 14.18 -10.63 -4.67
N ARG A 220 15.38 -10.95 -4.18
CA ARG A 220 16.54 -11.29 -5.02
C ARG A 220 16.32 -12.56 -5.84
N GLU A 221 15.74 -13.58 -5.22
CA GLU A 221 15.35 -14.83 -5.88
C GLU A 221 14.36 -14.54 -7.02
N PHE A 222 13.29 -13.79 -6.74
CA PHE A 222 12.29 -13.42 -7.73
C PHE A 222 12.86 -12.56 -8.88
N LEU A 223 13.81 -11.67 -8.58
CA LEU A 223 14.46 -10.83 -9.59
C LEU A 223 15.59 -11.57 -10.35
N GLY A 224 16.01 -12.74 -9.87
CA GLY A 224 17.13 -13.50 -10.46
C GLY A 224 18.50 -12.83 -10.26
N VAL A 225 18.67 -12.06 -9.17
CA VAL A 225 19.91 -11.35 -8.84
C VAL A 225 20.45 -11.83 -7.49
N LEU A 226 21.45 -12.73 -7.51
CA LEU A 226 22.14 -13.24 -6.33
C LEU A 226 23.18 -12.24 -5.80
#